data_AF-Q46TH7-F1
#
_entry.id   AF-Q46TH7-F1
#
_cell.length_a   1.000
_cell.length_b   1.000
_cell.length_c   1.000
_cell.angle_alpha   90.00
_cell.angle_beta   90.00
_cell.angle_gamma   90.00
#
_symmetry.space_group_name_H-M   'P 1'
#
loop_
_entity.id
_entity.type
_entity.pdbx_description
1 polymer ?
#
loop_
_entity_poly.entity_id
_entity_poly.type
_entity_poly.pdbx_seq_one_letter_code
_entity_poly.pdbx_strand_id
1 'polypeptide(L)'
;MQGVLFYVLNACLIASAGPLVAQTIIPDSAFRNDGTTVLQPATPSGAQRDSGTAAFRSAYARAGSPRFVVLWDQELGDTLSGGRAMRTTIETAGSMHRQRSAGATRVTTESLQPPASRAMPTDRSDALVRGDFLKALADAGMRLVDSEVVLRNVATPSMRDVAQAGALTTQQLEMQVLREHAQYLLKVHRIGNTPTSADAVFQVSALRLTDGAFLSSLTVDIAAVARSASTPVHFVADPQGGYRAVQAVAAPGSVLAGQILARLADALAH
;
A
#
# COMPACT_ATOMS: atom_id res chain seq x y z
N MET A 1 -43.65 77.38 -20.11
CA MET A 1 -42.73 78.22 -20.91
C MET A 1 -41.34 77.59 -20.73
N GLN A 2 -40.92 76.72 -21.66
CA GLN A 2 -40.13 76.98 -22.88
C GLN A 2 -38.61 77.13 -22.63
N GLY A 3 -37.83 76.38 -23.43
CA GLY A 3 -36.36 76.41 -23.61
C GLY A 3 -35.64 75.29 -22.84
N VAL A 4 -35.14 74.16 -23.36
CA VAL A 4 -34.43 73.70 -24.60
C VAL A 4 -32.95 74.12 -24.72
N LEU A 5 -32.09 73.10 -24.91
CA LEU A 5 -30.67 73.03 -25.40
C LEU A 5 -29.54 73.24 -24.34
N PHE A 6 -28.44 72.47 -24.26
CA PHE A 6 -27.63 71.73 -25.26
C PHE A 6 -26.83 70.55 -24.62
N TYR A 7 -26.43 69.61 -25.49
CA TYR A 7 -25.54 68.43 -25.34
C TYR A 7 -24.14 68.68 -24.72
N VAL A 8 -23.56 67.65 -24.07
CA VAL A 8 -22.29 66.97 -24.48
C VAL A 8 -22.27 65.54 -23.91
N LEU A 9 -22.21 64.55 -24.81
CA LEU A 9 -21.92 63.14 -24.53
C LEU A 9 -20.41 62.99 -24.33
N ASN A 10 -19.95 62.48 -23.19
CA ASN A 10 -18.54 62.10 -23.01
C ASN A 10 -18.44 60.57 -22.93
N ALA A 11 -17.94 59.96 -24.00
CA ALA A 11 -17.64 58.55 -24.08
C ALA A 11 -16.29 58.28 -23.38
N CYS A 12 -16.33 57.65 -22.21
CA CYS A 12 -15.13 57.21 -21.51
C CYS A 12 -14.72 55.83 -22.04
N LEU A 13 -13.66 55.80 -22.84
CA LEU A 13 -13.04 54.59 -23.37
C LEU A 13 -12.17 53.96 -22.27
N ILE A 14 -12.55 52.80 -21.73
CA ILE A 14 -11.74 52.05 -20.76
C ILE A 14 -10.73 51.21 -21.55
N ALA A 15 -9.47 51.66 -21.57
CA ALA A 15 -8.34 50.88 -22.07
C ALA A 15 -7.79 49.98 -20.95
N SER A 16 -7.97 48.67 -21.08
CA SER A 16 -7.38 47.66 -20.20
C SER A 16 -5.89 47.47 -20.51
N ALA A 17 -5.01 47.97 -19.63
CA ALA A 17 -3.58 47.67 -19.66
C ALA A 17 -3.31 46.34 -18.95
N GLY A 18 -2.97 45.29 -19.71
CA GLY A 18 -2.45 44.04 -19.15
C GLY A 18 -0.97 44.19 -18.76
N PRO A 19 -0.48 43.52 -17.69
CA PRO A 19 0.93 43.54 -17.35
C PRO A 19 1.75 42.79 -18.40
N LEU A 20 2.68 43.51 -19.04
CA LEU A 20 3.74 42.91 -19.85
C LEU A 20 4.61 42.03 -18.94
N VAL A 21 4.53 40.71 -19.14
CA VAL A 21 5.54 39.78 -18.66
C VAL A 21 6.78 40.02 -19.52
N ALA A 22 7.77 40.72 -18.97
CA ALA A 22 9.08 40.82 -19.56
C ALA A 22 9.69 39.42 -19.64
N GLN A 23 9.68 38.82 -20.82
CA GLN A 23 10.46 37.62 -21.09
C GLN A 23 11.93 38.05 -21.07
N THR A 24 12.63 37.70 -20.01
CA THR A 24 14.08 37.86 -19.94
C THR A 24 14.70 36.89 -20.94
N ILE A 25 14.93 37.37 -22.16
CA ILE A 25 15.71 36.66 -23.17
C ILE A 25 17.16 36.74 -22.69
N ILE A 26 17.66 35.62 -22.17
CA ILE A 26 19.07 35.49 -21.79
C ILE A 26 19.87 35.42 -23.11
N PRO A 27 20.75 36.39 -23.41
CA PRO A 27 21.51 36.39 -24.65
C PRO A 27 22.50 35.22 -24.66
N ASP A 28 22.72 34.61 -25.83
CA ASP A 28 23.66 33.48 -25.99
C ASP A 28 25.09 33.80 -25.51
N SER A 29 25.46 35.09 -25.48
CA SER A 29 26.72 35.58 -24.93
C SER A 29 26.84 35.44 -23.41
N ALA A 30 25.76 35.11 -22.70
CA ALA A 30 25.78 34.78 -21.28
C ALA A 30 26.30 33.36 -21.03
N PHE A 31 26.38 32.51 -22.07
CA PHE A 31 27.00 31.20 -21.98
C PHE A 31 28.51 31.32 -22.26
N ARG A 32 29.30 30.85 -21.30
CA ARG A 32 30.75 30.78 -21.37
C ARG A 32 31.17 29.68 -22.36
N ASN A 33 31.77 30.06 -23.49
CA ASN A 33 32.24 29.15 -24.56
C ASN A 33 33.58 28.45 -24.23
N ASP A 34 34.17 28.74 -23.08
CA ASP A 34 35.42 28.17 -22.58
C ASP A 34 35.16 26.79 -21.97
N GLY A 35 34.87 25.81 -22.82
CA GLY A 35 35.24 24.37 -22.77
C GLY A 35 35.37 23.64 -21.43
N THR A 36 34.81 24.15 -20.35
CA THR A 36 34.78 23.49 -19.06
C THR A 36 33.73 22.41 -19.20
N THR A 37 34.20 21.16 -19.15
CA THR A 37 33.37 19.95 -19.12
C THR A 37 32.17 20.23 -18.23
N VAL A 38 31.01 20.49 -18.85
CA VAL A 38 29.75 20.57 -18.13
C VAL A 38 29.67 19.26 -17.37
N LEU A 39 29.63 19.33 -16.04
CA LEU A 39 29.50 18.16 -15.19
C LEU A 39 28.29 17.38 -15.72
N GLN A 40 28.58 16.32 -16.48
CA GLN A 40 27.54 15.43 -16.96
C GLN A 40 26.85 14.94 -15.69
N PRO A 41 25.53 15.17 -15.52
CA PRO A 41 24.86 14.72 -14.33
C PRO A 41 25.11 13.22 -14.23
N ALA A 42 25.79 12.79 -13.17
CA ALA A 42 26.00 11.38 -12.92
C ALA A 42 24.64 10.70 -13.01
N THR A 43 24.52 9.68 -13.86
CA THR A 43 23.28 8.96 -14.08
C THR A 43 22.74 8.56 -12.71
N PRO A 44 21.54 9.04 -12.30
CA PRO A 44 21.09 8.85 -10.94
C PRO A 44 20.96 7.35 -10.67
N SER A 45 21.43 6.91 -9.50
CA SER A 45 21.32 5.55 -8.98
C SER A 45 19.86 5.03 -8.91
N GLY A 46 18.87 5.91 -9.13
CA GLY A 46 17.49 5.55 -9.41
C GLY A 46 17.31 4.63 -10.63
N ALA A 47 18.21 4.69 -11.61
CA ALA A 47 18.19 3.80 -12.78
C ALA A 47 18.20 2.31 -12.41
N GLN A 48 18.82 1.94 -11.29
CA GLN A 48 18.88 0.54 -10.84
C GLN A 48 17.57 0.05 -10.17
N ARG A 49 16.80 0.94 -9.54
CA ARG A 49 15.43 0.60 -9.06
C ARG A 49 14.45 0.49 -10.24
N ASP A 50 14.59 1.38 -11.19
CA ASP A 50 13.74 1.40 -12.38
C ASP A 50 14.02 0.19 -13.26
N SER A 51 15.28 -0.24 -13.39
CA SER A 51 15.64 -1.45 -14.12
C SER A 51 15.08 -2.72 -13.49
N GLY A 52 15.14 -2.85 -12.15
CA GLY A 52 14.56 -4.00 -11.45
C GLY A 52 13.04 -4.09 -11.60
N THR A 53 12.35 -2.96 -11.48
CA THR A 53 10.89 -2.90 -11.67
C THR A 53 10.49 -3.19 -13.12
N ALA A 54 11.24 -2.70 -14.10
CA ALA A 54 10.98 -2.98 -15.51
C ALA A 54 11.20 -4.46 -15.86
N ALA A 55 12.30 -5.05 -15.38
CA ALA A 55 12.59 -6.47 -15.54
C ALA A 55 11.48 -7.33 -14.92
N PHE A 56 11.05 -6.99 -13.70
CA PHE A 56 9.92 -7.64 -13.03
C PHE A 56 8.65 -7.56 -13.86
N ARG A 57 8.22 -6.36 -14.30
CA ARG A 57 6.99 -6.20 -15.08
C ARG A 57 6.99 -7.08 -16.33
N SER A 58 8.13 -7.15 -17.01
CA SER A 58 8.29 -7.99 -18.20
C SER A 58 8.15 -9.48 -17.87
N ALA A 59 8.85 -9.97 -16.83
CA ALA A 59 8.75 -11.36 -16.39
C ALA A 59 7.35 -11.72 -15.88
N TYR A 60 6.75 -10.84 -15.08
CA TYR A 60 5.41 -11.01 -14.52
C TYR A 60 4.32 -11.06 -15.61
N ALA A 61 4.44 -10.24 -16.66
CA ALA A 61 3.55 -10.29 -17.82
C ALA A 61 3.70 -11.61 -18.58
N ARG A 62 4.95 -12.08 -18.81
CA ARG A 62 5.20 -13.39 -19.46
C ARG A 62 4.64 -14.56 -18.64
N ALA A 63 4.67 -14.47 -17.32
CA ALA A 63 4.09 -15.46 -16.42
C ALA A 63 2.54 -15.40 -16.33
N GLY A 64 1.87 -14.53 -17.12
CA GLY A 64 0.41 -14.42 -17.14
C GLY A 64 -0.19 -13.57 -16.02
N SER A 65 0.61 -12.71 -15.39
CA SER A 65 0.20 -11.82 -14.29
C SER A 65 -0.52 -12.55 -13.14
N PRO A 66 0.17 -13.51 -12.50
CA PRO A 66 -0.39 -14.33 -11.43
C PRO A 66 -0.68 -13.52 -10.16
N ARG A 67 -1.70 -13.91 -9.40
CA ARG A 67 -2.14 -13.23 -8.17
C ARG A 67 -1.30 -13.68 -6.99
N PHE A 68 -0.90 -12.71 -6.16
CA PHE A 68 -0.12 -12.92 -4.95
C PHE A 68 -0.98 -12.61 -3.72
N VAL A 69 -1.02 -13.51 -2.75
CA VAL A 69 -1.46 -13.17 -1.39
C VAL A 69 -0.25 -12.70 -0.58
N VAL A 70 -0.41 -11.64 0.20
CA VAL A 70 0.65 -11.11 1.08
C VAL A 70 0.27 -11.37 2.53
N LEU A 71 1.12 -12.10 3.26
CA LEU A 71 1.03 -12.27 4.71
C LEU A 71 2.12 -11.43 5.36
N TRP A 72 1.72 -10.51 6.23
CA TRP A 72 2.61 -9.57 6.91
C TRP A 72 2.62 -9.83 8.41
N ASP A 73 3.75 -10.30 8.96
CA ASP A 73 3.92 -10.67 10.37
C ASP A 73 2.80 -11.59 10.91
N GLN A 74 2.13 -12.30 10.01
CA GLN A 74 1.08 -13.24 10.32
C GLN A 74 1.59 -14.65 10.06
N GLU A 75 1.54 -15.48 11.10
CA GLU A 75 1.56 -16.92 10.93
C GLU A 75 0.14 -17.38 10.55
N LEU A 76 0.03 -18.37 9.67
CA LEU A 76 -1.25 -19.05 9.45
C LEU A 76 -1.63 -19.72 10.77
N GLY A 77 -2.64 -19.18 11.45
CA GLY A 77 -3.00 -19.61 12.79
C GLY A 77 -3.64 -21.00 12.80
N ASP A 78 -3.26 -21.83 13.78
CA ASP A 78 -3.99 -23.07 14.08
C ASP A 78 -5.34 -22.80 14.77
N THR A 79 -5.53 -21.59 15.27
CA THR A 79 -6.76 -21.15 15.92
C THR A 79 -7.43 -20.12 15.04
N LEU A 80 -8.61 -20.44 14.47
CA LEU A 80 -9.60 -19.41 14.19
C LEU A 80 -9.69 -18.67 15.53
N SER A 81 -9.25 -17.42 15.58
CA SER A 81 -9.69 -16.51 16.62
C SER A 81 -11.20 -16.45 16.44
N GLY A 82 -11.89 -17.39 17.07
CA GLY A 82 -13.32 -17.51 17.04
C GLY A 82 -13.80 -16.18 17.55
N GLY A 83 -14.23 -15.32 16.63
CA GLY A 83 -15.16 -14.26 16.96
C GLY A 83 -16.30 -14.98 17.64
N ARG A 84 -16.25 -15.02 18.97
CA ARG A 84 -17.23 -15.69 19.79
C ARG A 84 -18.47 -14.86 19.59
N ALA A 85 -19.32 -15.27 18.65
CA ALA A 85 -20.67 -14.75 18.55
C ALA A 85 -21.35 -15.14 19.86
N MET A 86 -21.26 -14.26 20.87
CA MET A 86 -21.91 -14.47 22.15
C MET A 86 -23.39 -14.18 21.90
N ARG A 87 -24.12 -15.23 21.54
CA ARG A 87 -25.57 -15.18 21.40
C ARG A 87 -26.17 -15.10 22.80
N THR A 88 -26.25 -13.89 23.35
CA THR A 88 -27.01 -13.65 24.57
C THR A 88 -28.50 -13.71 24.22
N THR A 89 -29.13 -14.86 24.48
CA THR A 89 -30.59 -14.94 24.46
C THR A 89 -31.09 -14.31 25.75
N ILE A 90 -31.59 -13.08 25.68
CA ILE A 90 -32.29 -12.46 26.81
C ILE A 90 -33.70 -13.03 26.82
N GLU A 91 -33.94 -14.06 27.63
CA GLU A 91 -35.29 -14.46 28.01
C GLU A 91 -35.77 -13.50 29.09
N THR A 92 -36.52 -12.47 28.69
CA THR A 92 -37.21 -11.61 29.65
C THR A 92 -38.35 -12.43 30.28
N ALA A 93 -38.07 -13.08 31.41
CA ALA A 93 -39.10 -13.64 32.27
C ALA A 93 -39.84 -12.48 32.96
N GLY A 94 -40.80 -11.88 32.24
CA GLY A 94 -41.77 -10.98 32.82
C GLY A 94 -42.68 -11.75 33.78
N SER A 95 -42.35 -11.74 35.06
CA SER A 95 -43.34 -12.03 36.10
C SER A 95 -44.29 -10.84 36.20
N MET A 96 -45.36 -10.87 35.39
CA MET A 96 -46.58 -10.18 35.77
C MET A 96 -47.81 -10.81 35.14
N HIS A 97 -48.71 -11.11 36.06
CA HIS A 97 -50.07 -11.60 35.97
C HIS A 97 -50.93 -10.97 34.85
N ARG A 98 -51.84 -11.80 34.30
CA ARG A 98 -52.99 -11.54 33.39
C ARG A 98 -52.77 -11.51 31.87
N GLN A 99 -53.14 -12.65 31.27
CA GLN A 99 -54.27 -12.81 30.34
C GLN A 99 -54.14 -12.30 28.88
N ARG A 100 -54.14 -13.30 27.98
CA ARG A 100 -54.57 -13.33 26.56
C ARG A 100 -53.61 -12.84 25.46
N SER A 101 -53.24 -13.84 24.64
CA SER A 101 -53.08 -13.80 23.17
C SER A 101 -51.78 -13.29 22.55
N ALA A 102 -51.05 -14.25 21.97
CA ALA A 102 -50.31 -14.24 20.70
C ALA A 102 -49.18 -13.21 20.49
N GLY A 103 -47.96 -13.73 20.34
CA GLY A 103 -46.83 -13.05 19.70
C GLY A 103 -45.59 -12.93 20.57
N ALA A 104 -44.93 -14.04 20.88
CA ALA A 104 -43.60 -14.01 21.48
C ALA A 104 -42.60 -13.45 20.45
N THR A 105 -42.31 -12.15 20.53
CA THR A 105 -41.31 -11.51 19.67
C THR A 105 -39.92 -11.84 20.21
N ARG A 106 -39.27 -12.83 19.62
CA ARG A 106 -37.89 -13.22 19.94
C ARG A 106 -36.92 -12.25 19.27
N VAL A 107 -36.48 -11.22 20.00
CA VAL A 107 -35.42 -10.33 19.53
C VAL A 107 -34.08 -11.01 19.75
N THR A 108 -33.45 -11.49 18.68
CA THR A 108 -32.07 -12.01 18.71
C THR A 108 -31.13 -10.85 18.39
N THR A 109 -30.53 -10.23 19.40
CA THR A 109 -29.46 -9.25 19.19
C THR A 109 -28.13 -10.01 19.05
N GLU A 110 -27.64 -10.12 17.81
CA GLU A 110 -26.30 -10.62 17.52
C GLU A 110 -25.31 -9.47 17.69
N SER A 111 -24.68 -9.40 18.86
CA SER A 111 -23.59 -8.48 19.12
C SER A 111 -22.27 -9.16 18.73
N LEU A 112 -21.72 -8.75 17.60
CA LEU A 112 -20.36 -9.09 17.18
C LEU A 112 -19.37 -8.33 18.06
N GLN A 113 -18.94 -8.95 19.16
CA GLN A 113 -17.71 -8.51 19.83
C GLN A 113 -16.56 -8.93 18.91
N PRO A 114 -15.81 -7.99 18.29
CA PRO A 114 -14.62 -8.40 17.55
C PRO A 114 -13.74 -9.20 18.51
N PRO A 115 -13.23 -10.37 18.10
CA PRO A 115 -12.29 -11.10 18.96
C PRO A 115 -11.19 -10.13 19.33
N ALA A 116 -10.73 -10.19 20.58
CA ALA A 116 -9.49 -9.57 20.97
C ALA A 116 -8.38 -10.29 20.20
N SER A 117 -8.23 -9.93 18.91
CA SER A 117 -7.06 -10.26 18.14
C SER A 117 -5.91 -9.80 19.01
N ARG A 118 -5.03 -10.72 19.39
CA ARG A 118 -3.64 -10.38 19.74
C ARG A 118 -2.96 -9.83 18.48
N ALA A 119 -3.55 -8.83 17.84
CA ALA A 119 -2.79 -7.79 17.22
C ALA A 119 -2.08 -7.14 18.40
N MET A 120 -0.87 -7.63 18.68
CA MET A 120 0.14 -6.75 19.28
C MET A 120 -0.02 -5.42 18.55
N PRO A 121 -0.07 -4.26 19.24
CA PRO A 121 -0.21 -2.98 18.58
C PRO A 121 0.80 -2.95 17.47
N THR A 122 0.36 -3.12 16.22
CA THR A 122 1.27 -3.06 15.08
C THR A 122 1.87 -1.70 15.21
N ASP A 123 3.18 -1.67 15.46
CA ASP A 123 3.87 -0.43 15.67
C ASP A 123 3.50 0.47 14.49
N ARG A 124 3.14 1.72 14.78
CA ARG A 124 2.75 2.68 13.73
C ARG A 124 3.81 2.71 12.62
N SER A 125 5.06 2.47 13.01
CA SER A 125 6.19 2.31 12.11
C SER A 125 5.99 1.14 11.12
N ASP A 126 5.61 -0.06 11.56
CA ASP A 126 5.36 -1.24 10.72
C ASP A 126 4.17 -1.04 9.79
N ALA A 127 3.10 -0.38 10.26
CA ALA A 127 1.95 -0.06 9.42
C ALA A 127 2.34 0.85 8.23
N LEU A 128 3.25 1.81 8.45
CA LEU A 128 3.79 2.65 7.38
C LEU A 128 4.65 1.84 6.40
N VAL A 129 5.57 1.00 6.90
CA VAL A 129 6.40 0.14 6.05
C VAL A 129 5.52 -0.80 5.21
N ARG A 130 4.51 -1.43 5.81
CA ARG A 130 3.54 -2.28 5.11
C ARG A 130 2.80 -1.51 4.02
N GLY A 131 2.30 -0.32 4.32
CA GLY A 131 1.58 0.53 3.37
C GLY A 131 2.43 0.88 2.15
N ASP A 132 3.66 1.35 2.39
CA ASP A 132 4.61 1.72 1.33
C ASP A 132 5.05 0.51 0.51
N PHE A 133 5.21 -0.66 1.15
CA PHE A 133 5.55 -1.91 0.49
C PHE A 133 4.43 -2.36 -0.46
N LEU A 134 3.20 -2.45 0.04
CA LEU A 134 2.04 -2.86 -0.77
C LEU A 134 1.79 -1.89 -1.92
N LYS A 135 1.92 -0.59 -1.66
CA LYS A 135 1.82 0.45 -2.69
C LYS A 135 2.89 0.25 -3.77
N ALA A 136 4.15 0.04 -3.40
CA ALA A 136 5.23 -0.15 -4.37
C ALA A 136 5.04 -1.43 -5.22
N LEU A 137 4.56 -2.54 -4.63
CA LEU A 137 4.23 -3.75 -5.39
C LEU A 137 3.06 -3.50 -6.36
N ALA A 138 2.02 -2.77 -5.94
CA ALA A 138 0.89 -2.41 -6.78
C ALA A 138 1.31 -1.46 -7.92
N ASP A 139 2.15 -0.45 -7.63
CA ASP A 139 2.72 0.46 -8.62
C ASP A 139 3.63 -0.30 -9.62
N ALA A 140 4.22 -1.43 -9.21
CA ALA A 140 4.93 -2.35 -10.09
C ALA A 140 4.00 -3.22 -10.96
N GLY A 141 2.68 -3.14 -10.78
CA GLY A 141 1.67 -3.87 -11.56
C GLY A 141 1.26 -5.23 -10.97
N MET A 142 1.68 -5.54 -9.74
CA MET A 142 1.31 -6.82 -9.10
C MET A 142 -0.18 -6.86 -8.77
N ARG A 143 -0.81 -8.01 -9.06
CA ARG A 143 -2.16 -8.33 -8.62
C ARG A 143 -2.12 -8.90 -7.21
N LEU A 144 -2.29 -8.03 -6.22
CA LEU A 144 -2.31 -8.39 -4.81
C LEU A 144 -3.72 -8.83 -4.38
N VAL A 145 -3.76 -9.81 -3.50
CA VAL A 145 -4.96 -10.35 -2.88
C VAL A 145 -4.80 -10.20 -1.37
N ASP A 146 -5.76 -9.53 -0.75
CA ASP A 146 -5.83 -9.42 0.70
C ASP A 146 -6.45 -10.70 1.28
N SER A 147 -5.69 -11.42 2.11
CA SER A 147 -6.15 -12.66 2.74
C SER A 147 -7.38 -12.44 3.61
N GLU A 148 -7.47 -11.32 4.33
CA GLU A 148 -8.59 -11.03 5.23
C GLU A 148 -9.88 -10.82 4.43
N VAL A 149 -9.79 -10.12 3.30
CA VAL A 149 -10.93 -9.90 2.39
C VAL A 149 -11.38 -11.22 1.77
N VAL A 150 -10.44 -12.06 1.32
CA VAL A 150 -10.78 -13.36 0.74
C VAL A 150 -11.43 -14.26 1.78
N LEU A 151 -10.82 -14.42 2.95
CA LEU A 151 -11.35 -15.27 4.02
C LEU A 151 -12.72 -14.79 4.48
N ARG A 152 -12.94 -13.47 4.57
CA ARG A 152 -14.25 -12.91 4.93
C ARG A 152 -15.33 -13.18 3.88
N ASN A 153 -14.99 -13.10 2.60
CA ASN A 153 -15.94 -13.35 1.51
C ASN A 153 -16.26 -14.84 1.35
N VAL A 154 -15.30 -15.70 1.65
CA VAL A 154 -15.42 -17.16 1.48
C VAL A 154 -15.99 -17.86 2.71
N ALA A 155 -15.96 -17.22 3.89
CA ALA A 155 -16.65 -17.64 5.12
C ALA A 155 -18.18 -17.56 5.04
N THR A 156 -18.75 -18.05 3.94
CA THR A 156 -20.17 -18.35 3.76
C THR A 156 -20.61 -19.49 4.70
N PRO A 157 -21.91 -19.60 5.01
CA PRO A 157 -22.42 -20.57 5.99
C PRO A 157 -22.01 -22.02 5.71
N SER A 158 -21.96 -22.42 4.43
CA SER A 158 -21.62 -23.78 4.00
C SER A 158 -20.21 -24.22 4.39
N MET A 159 -19.23 -23.31 4.44
CA MET A 159 -17.88 -23.65 4.90
C MET A 159 -17.78 -23.73 6.42
N ARG A 160 -18.63 -22.99 7.16
CA ARG A 160 -18.71 -23.13 8.62
C ARG A 160 -19.23 -24.51 9.00
N ASP A 161 -20.17 -25.06 8.23
CA ASP A 161 -20.71 -26.39 8.48
C ASP A 161 -19.64 -27.48 8.30
N VAL A 162 -18.77 -27.34 7.28
CA VAL A 162 -17.64 -28.26 7.05
C VAL A 162 -16.57 -28.15 8.14
N ALA A 163 -16.25 -26.93 8.59
CA ALA A 163 -15.34 -26.71 9.71
C ALA A 163 -15.91 -27.25 11.04
N GLN A 164 -17.22 -27.10 11.27
CA GLN A 164 -17.91 -27.65 12.44
C GLN A 164 -18.02 -29.18 12.41
N ALA A 165 -18.07 -29.79 11.22
CA ALA A 165 -18.02 -31.23 11.06
C ALA A 165 -16.65 -31.85 11.38
N GLY A 166 -15.64 -31.03 11.75
CA GLY A 166 -14.32 -31.51 12.18
C GLY A 166 -13.48 -32.13 11.07
N ALA A 167 -13.88 -31.96 9.80
CA ALA A 167 -13.24 -32.61 8.66
C ALA A 167 -11.94 -31.92 8.20
N LEU A 168 -11.78 -30.62 8.45
CA LEU A 168 -10.61 -29.83 8.07
C LEU A 168 -10.19 -28.90 9.21
N THR A 169 -8.88 -28.77 9.42
CA THR A 169 -8.36 -27.74 10.33
C THR A 169 -8.55 -26.35 9.71
N THR A 170 -8.66 -25.32 10.56
CA THR A 170 -8.69 -23.90 10.13
C THR A 170 -7.62 -23.60 9.09
N GLN A 171 -6.39 -24.01 9.37
CA GLN A 171 -5.24 -23.77 8.51
C GLN A 171 -5.40 -24.43 7.14
N GLN A 172 -5.95 -25.64 7.09
CA GLN A 172 -6.22 -26.33 5.83
C GLN A 172 -7.29 -25.61 5.02
N LEU A 173 -8.35 -25.12 5.69
CA LEU A 173 -9.40 -24.34 5.05
C LEU A 173 -8.85 -23.02 4.52
N GLU A 174 -8.11 -22.26 5.33
CA GLU A 174 -7.47 -21.01 4.90
C GLU A 174 -6.55 -21.25 3.70
N MET A 175 -5.70 -22.27 3.76
CA MET A 175 -4.79 -22.61 2.67
C MET A 175 -5.52 -23.08 1.42
N GLN A 176 -6.65 -23.77 1.55
CA GLN A 176 -7.50 -24.14 0.42
C GLN A 176 -8.08 -22.89 -0.25
N VAL A 177 -8.67 -22.00 0.55
CA VAL A 177 -9.26 -20.75 0.07
C VAL A 177 -8.19 -19.88 -0.61
N LEU A 178 -7.00 -19.76 -0.01
CA LEU A 178 -5.91 -19.00 -0.62
C LEU A 178 -5.45 -19.61 -1.95
N ARG A 179 -5.40 -20.94 -2.07
CA ARG A 179 -5.07 -21.64 -3.32
C ARG A 179 -6.06 -21.39 -4.46
N GLU A 180 -7.33 -21.19 -4.12
CA GLU A 180 -8.38 -20.87 -5.11
C GLU A 180 -8.26 -19.42 -5.63
N HIS A 181 -7.71 -18.51 -4.81
CA HIS A 181 -7.68 -17.07 -5.11
C HIS A 181 -6.31 -16.51 -5.50
N ALA A 182 -5.23 -17.23 -5.20
CA ALA A 182 -3.85 -16.81 -5.47
C ALA A 182 -2.98 -17.99 -5.95
N GLN A 183 -2.01 -17.70 -6.81
CA GLN A 183 -1.03 -18.69 -7.26
C GLN A 183 0.23 -18.69 -6.38
N TYR A 184 0.54 -17.53 -5.80
CA TYR A 184 1.74 -17.33 -5.01
C TYR A 184 1.42 -16.68 -3.66
N LEU A 185 2.23 -17.03 -2.68
CA LEU A 185 2.19 -16.49 -1.32
C LEU A 185 3.49 -15.73 -1.06
N LEU A 186 3.36 -14.46 -0.69
CA LEU A 186 4.46 -13.62 -0.25
C LEU A 186 4.37 -13.46 1.27
N LYS A 187 5.33 -14.03 1.99
CA LYS A 187 5.45 -13.88 3.44
C LYS A 187 6.48 -12.81 3.75
N VAL A 188 6.09 -11.85 4.58
CA VAL A 188 6.96 -10.80 5.11
C VAL A 188 6.98 -10.94 6.62
N HIS A 189 8.18 -11.15 7.16
CA HIS A 189 8.41 -11.27 8.60
C HIS A 189 9.50 -10.30 9.03
N ARG A 190 9.23 -9.51 10.06
CA ARG A 190 10.26 -8.72 10.72
C ARG A 190 11.15 -9.65 11.57
N ILE A 191 12.47 -9.55 11.37
CA ILE A 191 13.47 -10.21 12.19
C ILE A 191 14.04 -9.19 13.18
N GLY A 192 13.98 -9.52 14.47
CA GLY A 192 14.56 -8.74 15.55
C GLY A 192 13.58 -7.79 16.23
N ASN A 193 13.99 -7.31 17.41
CA ASN A 193 13.14 -6.52 18.31
C ASN A 193 13.53 -5.03 18.33
N THR A 194 14.08 -4.50 17.24
CA THR A 194 14.37 -3.06 17.17
C THR A 194 13.03 -2.31 17.24
N PRO A 195 12.87 -1.27 18.08
CA PRO A 195 11.62 -0.53 18.15
C PRO A 195 11.47 0.46 16.98
N THR A 196 12.54 0.71 16.23
CA THR A 196 12.56 1.67 15.12
C THR A 196 12.44 0.93 13.78
N SER A 197 11.56 1.40 12.90
CA SER A 197 11.45 0.86 11.52
C SER A 197 12.68 1.13 10.66
N ALA A 198 13.50 2.12 11.03
CA ALA A 198 14.73 2.45 10.32
C ALA A 198 15.78 1.32 10.39
N ASP A 199 15.86 0.64 11.54
CA ASP A 199 16.80 -0.46 11.81
C ASP A 199 16.11 -1.82 11.79
N ALA A 200 14.96 -1.90 11.11
CA ALA A 200 14.22 -3.15 10.97
C ALA A 200 14.87 -4.03 9.90
N VAL A 201 15.01 -5.31 10.23
CA VAL A 201 15.40 -6.35 9.28
C VAL A 201 14.15 -7.10 8.89
N PHE A 202 13.91 -7.32 7.60
CA PHE A 202 12.76 -8.06 7.10
C PHE A 202 13.22 -9.28 6.32
N GLN A 203 12.63 -10.44 6.60
CA GLN A 203 12.69 -11.60 5.75
C GLN A 203 11.47 -11.63 4.85
N VAL A 204 11.70 -11.72 3.54
CA VAL A 204 10.64 -11.85 2.55
C VAL A 204 10.85 -13.15 1.80
N SER A 205 9.82 -13.98 1.76
CA SER A 205 9.83 -15.23 1.01
C SER A 205 8.61 -15.32 0.09
N ALA A 206 8.83 -15.83 -1.11
CA ALA A 206 7.80 -16.07 -2.10
C ALA A 206 7.70 -17.57 -2.37
N LEU A 207 6.49 -18.11 -2.25
CA LEU A 207 6.20 -19.53 -2.43
C LEU A 207 5.08 -19.70 -3.46
N ARG A 208 5.12 -20.79 -4.21
CA ARG A 208 4.02 -21.23 -5.05
C ARG A 208 3.03 -22.03 -4.23
N LEU A 209 1.76 -21.65 -4.27
CA LEU A 209 0.72 -22.22 -3.42
C LEU A 209 0.30 -23.64 -3.85
N THR A 210 0.52 -24.02 -5.11
CA THR A 210 0.09 -25.32 -5.64
C THR A 210 0.92 -26.48 -5.09
N ASP A 211 2.23 -26.29 -4.93
CA ASP A 211 3.20 -27.32 -4.55
C ASP A 211 4.10 -26.93 -3.36
N GLY A 212 3.96 -25.70 -2.86
CA GLY A 212 4.81 -25.17 -1.79
C GLY A 212 6.24 -24.83 -2.24
N ALA A 213 6.54 -24.84 -3.55
CA ALA A 213 7.88 -24.59 -4.04
C ALA A 213 8.33 -23.16 -3.71
N PHE A 214 9.55 -23.04 -3.16
CA PHE A 214 10.18 -21.74 -2.93
C PHE A 214 10.63 -21.13 -4.24
N LEU A 215 10.24 -19.88 -4.48
CA LEU A 215 10.68 -19.09 -5.63
C LEU A 215 11.87 -18.21 -5.27
N SER A 216 11.74 -17.50 -4.15
CA SER A 216 12.76 -16.57 -3.68
C SER A 216 12.66 -16.38 -2.17
N SER A 217 13.80 -16.18 -1.52
CA SER A 217 13.89 -15.76 -0.14
C SER A 217 15.00 -14.74 -0.02
N LEU A 218 14.75 -13.64 0.69
CA LEU A 218 15.74 -12.61 0.92
C LEU A 218 15.55 -11.99 2.30
N THR A 219 16.65 -11.53 2.87
CA THR A 219 16.67 -10.75 4.10
C THR A 219 17.15 -9.35 3.78
N VAL A 220 16.35 -8.32 4.10
CA VAL A 220 16.70 -6.90 3.91
C VAL A 220 16.92 -6.25 5.25
N ASP A 221 18.12 -5.73 5.46
CA ASP A 221 18.38 -4.69 6.46
C ASP A 221 18.07 -3.33 5.81
N ILE A 222 16.98 -2.69 6.24
CA ILE A 222 16.53 -1.43 5.65
C ILE A 222 17.59 -0.32 5.87
N ALA A 223 18.21 -0.26 7.05
CA ALA A 223 19.25 0.72 7.34
C ALA A 223 20.48 0.50 6.44
N ALA A 224 20.89 -0.74 6.21
CA ALA A 224 22.01 -1.05 5.32
C ALA A 224 21.70 -0.64 3.87
N VAL A 225 20.50 -0.93 3.37
CA VAL A 225 20.12 -0.55 2.00
C VAL A 225 19.96 0.97 1.87
N ALA A 226 19.37 1.64 2.85
CA ALA A 226 19.25 3.10 2.85
C ALA A 226 20.62 3.79 2.87
N ARG A 227 21.59 3.26 3.62
CA ARG A 227 22.98 3.75 3.63
C ARG A 227 23.71 3.51 2.31
N SER A 228 23.39 2.42 1.62
CA SER A 228 24.05 2.04 0.36
C SER A 228 23.44 2.73 -0.87
N ALA A 229 22.16 3.13 -0.78
CA ALA A 229 21.50 3.85 -1.85
C ALA A 229 22.04 5.28 -1.89
N SER A 230 22.81 5.62 -2.93
CA SER A 230 23.13 7.02 -3.23
C SER A 230 21.83 7.72 -3.66
N THR A 231 21.17 8.35 -2.70
CA THR A 231 19.93 9.06 -2.97
C THR A 231 20.26 10.27 -3.85
N PRO A 232 19.59 10.42 -5.01
CA PRO A 232 19.78 11.60 -5.83
C PRO A 232 19.46 12.84 -5.00
N VAL A 233 20.45 13.72 -4.85
CA VAL A 233 20.25 15.03 -4.25
C VAL A 233 19.67 15.92 -5.35
N HIS A 234 18.42 16.35 -5.19
CA HIS A 234 17.83 17.35 -6.07
C HIS A 234 17.79 18.68 -5.36
N PHE A 235 18.16 19.74 -6.07
CA PHE A 235 18.15 21.09 -5.52
C PHE A 235 16.80 21.73 -5.77
N VAL A 236 16.13 22.18 -4.71
CA VAL A 236 14.85 22.90 -4.79
C VAL A 236 15.11 24.37 -4.46
N ALA A 237 14.54 25.26 -5.27
CA ALA A 237 14.62 26.70 -5.03
C ALA A 237 13.98 27.05 -3.68
N ASP A 238 14.70 27.81 -2.85
CA ASP A 238 14.19 28.27 -1.57
C ASP A 238 13.34 29.55 -1.77
N PRO A 239 12.17 29.67 -1.13
CA PRO A 239 11.37 30.90 -1.15
C PRO A 239 12.11 32.17 -0.70
N GLN A 240 13.17 32.05 0.10
CA GLN A 240 14.00 33.19 0.55
C GLN A 240 15.16 33.53 -0.41
N GLY A 241 15.24 32.86 -1.57
CA GLY A 241 16.35 32.95 -2.50
C GLY A 241 17.41 31.87 -2.24
N GLY A 242 18.00 31.35 -3.32
CA GLY A 242 18.98 30.26 -3.28
C GLY A 242 18.39 28.88 -3.56
N TYR A 243 19.19 27.85 -3.32
CA TYR A 243 18.83 26.45 -3.53
C TYR A 243 19.15 25.63 -2.28
N ARG A 244 18.25 24.73 -1.90
CA ARG A 244 18.50 23.72 -0.87
C ARG A 244 18.56 22.33 -1.47
N ALA A 245 19.53 21.55 -1.04
CA ALA A 245 19.60 20.13 -1.32
C ALA A 245 18.44 19.42 -0.62
N VAL A 246 17.56 18.79 -1.39
CA VAL A 246 16.51 17.89 -0.90
C VAL A 246 16.93 16.47 -1.25
N GLN A 247 17.16 15.66 -0.22
CA GLN A 247 17.45 14.25 -0.39
C GLN A 247 16.15 13.47 -0.28
N ALA A 248 15.74 12.81 -1.37
CA ALA A 248 14.51 12.01 -1.38
C ALA A 248 14.70 10.72 -0.58
N VAL A 249 14.47 10.73 0.73
CA VAL A 249 14.56 9.50 1.53
C VAL A 249 13.54 8.49 1.01
N ALA A 250 14.05 7.37 0.51
CA ALA A 250 13.18 6.31 0.04
C ALA A 250 12.40 5.73 1.22
N ALA A 251 11.08 5.64 1.07
CA ALA A 251 10.23 4.98 2.04
C ALA A 251 10.74 3.55 2.32
N PRO A 252 10.92 3.12 3.59
CA PRO A 252 11.38 1.79 3.96
C PRO A 252 10.67 0.65 3.20
N GLY A 253 9.34 0.71 3.09
CA GLY A 253 8.56 -0.30 2.38
C GLY A 253 8.85 -0.34 0.87
N SER A 254 9.12 0.82 0.25
CA SER A 254 9.49 0.89 -1.17
C SER A 254 10.86 0.26 -1.45
N VAL A 255 11.79 0.37 -0.50
CA VAL A 255 13.11 -0.26 -0.60
C VAL A 255 12.98 -1.79 -0.52
N LEU A 256 12.21 -2.27 0.44
CA LEU A 256 11.89 -3.69 0.59
C LEU A 256 11.22 -4.25 -0.68
N ALA A 257 10.24 -3.53 -1.22
CA ALA A 257 9.54 -3.88 -2.46
C ALA A 257 10.50 -3.97 -3.65
N GLY A 258 11.37 -2.98 -3.84
CA GLY A 258 12.36 -2.99 -4.94
C GLY A 258 13.27 -4.22 -4.92
N GLN A 259 13.72 -4.64 -3.73
CA GLN A 259 14.57 -5.83 -3.57
C GLN A 259 13.84 -7.13 -3.93
N ILE A 260 12.60 -7.30 -3.47
CA ILE A 260 11.83 -8.51 -3.79
C ILE A 260 11.38 -8.55 -5.24
N LEU A 261 11.01 -7.41 -5.85
CA LEU A 261 10.65 -7.35 -7.26
C LEU A 261 11.82 -7.78 -8.15
N ALA A 262 13.05 -7.35 -7.85
CA ALA A 262 14.24 -7.80 -8.57
C ALA A 262 14.43 -9.32 -8.47
N ARG A 263 14.25 -9.91 -7.28
CA ARG A 263 14.36 -11.37 -7.10
C ARG A 263 13.24 -12.14 -7.78
N LEU A 264 12.02 -11.61 -7.77
CA LEU A 264 10.88 -12.21 -8.46
C LEU A 264 11.03 -12.12 -9.98
N ALA A 265 11.70 -11.08 -10.50
CA ALA A 265 11.98 -10.98 -11.93
C ALA A 265 12.80 -12.18 -12.42
N ASP A 266 13.83 -12.56 -11.66
CA ASP A 266 14.68 -13.72 -11.96
C ASP A 266 13.89 -15.03 -11.78
N ALA A 267 13.14 -15.16 -10.68
CA ALA A 267 12.41 -16.39 -10.38
C ALA A 267 11.25 -16.68 -11.34
N LEU A 268 10.62 -15.65 -11.91
CA LEU A 268 9.52 -15.79 -12.88
C LEU A 268 10.02 -15.89 -14.34
N ALA A 269 11.31 -15.75 -14.59
CA ALA A 269 11.89 -15.90 -15.92
C ALA A 269 12.06 -17.37 -16.35
N HIS A 270 11.91 -18.31 -15.40
CA HIS A 270 12.08 -19.75 -15.58
C HIS A 270 10.76 -20.50 -15.36
#